data_AF-A0A3N5VL30-F1
#
_entry.id   AF-A0A3N5VL30-F1
#
_cell.length_a   1.000
_cell.length_b   1.000
_cell.length_c   1.000
_cell.angle_alpha   90.00
_cell.angle_beta   90.00
_cell.angle_gamma   90.00
#
_symmetry.space_group_name_H-M   'P 1'
#
loop_
_entity.id
_entity.type
_entity.pdbx_description
1 polymer ?
#
loop_
_entity_poly.entity_id
_entity_poly.type
_entity_poly.pdbx_seq_one_letter_code
_entity_poly.pdbx_strand_id
1 'polypeptide(L)'
;MKKTGFSRRSLIKTGLVAASAAGFIPDILKPGETWAASPQAGTGSTGGQTTPPDIMNRLAQYIMDAGGKSLPENITEKGKHHILDTLAAMVSGSRLKAGVLATKFARTQGGTLEAQVIGADLLSTAINAAMVNGFMAHADETDDSHAPSITHPGCAIVPAALAMAERENATGEAFLRAVVLGYDVSSRIARVMHGAVPKQEGHSTHSIGPLFGATAAAASLAKFDARQIRYALAYTGQQASGITSWVRDREHVEKAFVFAGMGARNGVTSVLFVQHGFTGEEDIFAGQDNFLEIFCKSRDQLPKWIDSLGNYYEVMATNIKKFSVGSPIQA
;
A
#
# COMPACT_ATOMS: atom_id res chain seq x y z
N MET A 1 34.02 28.47 32.05
CA MET A 1 34.69 27.45 31.20
C MET A 1 34.65 26.09 31.89
N LYS A 2 34.50 25.04 31.07
CA LYS A 2 34.47 23.58 31.34
C LYS A 2 33.11 22.93 31.70
N LYS A 3 32.64 22.14 30.73
CA LYS A 3 31.54 21.16 30.72
C LYS A 3 32.06 19.79 31.20
N THR A 4 31.19 19.01 31.83
CA THR A 4 31.07 17.53 31.79
C THR A 4 29.67 17.19 32.33
N GLY A 5 28.73 16.47 31.70
CA GLY A 5 28.77 15.55 30.59
C GLY A 5 28.20 14.19 31.03
N PHE A 6 26.89 14.08 31.29
CA PHE A 6 26.22 12.79 31.47
C PHE A 6 25.69 12.30 30.10
N SER A 7 26.09 11.11 29.67
CA SER A 7 25.63 10.49 28.42
C SER A 7 24.86 9.20 28.70
N ARG A 8 23.94 8.87 27.77
CA ARG A 8 22.94 7.78 27.80
C ARG A 8 23.50 6.35 27.99
N ARG A 9 24.80 6.15 28.17
CA ARG A 9 25.41 4.82 28.41
C ARG A 9 25.26 4.29 29.85
N SER A 10 24.70 5.04 30.80
CA SER A 10 24.59 4.60 32.20
C SER A 10 23.34 3.79 32.56
N LEU A 11 22.40 3.56 31.63
CA LEU A 11 21.11 2.92 31.94
C LEU A 11 21.07 1.39 31.73
N ILE A 12 22.19 0.74 31.43
CA ILE A 12 22.26 -0.73 31.20
C ILE A 12 22.73 -1.52 32.44
N LYS A 13 22.76 -0.92 33.65
CA LYS A 13 23.13 -1.65 34.87
C LYS A 13 22.18 -1.41 36.04
N THR A 14 20.98 -1.97 35.95
CA THR A 14 20.21 -2.40 37.13
C THR A 14 19.16 -3.42 36.72
N GLY A 15 19.41 -4.69 37.05
CA GLY A 15 18.46 -5.78 36.88
C GLY A 15 17.72 -6.13 38.18
N LEU A 16 16.73 -7.02 38.00
CA LEU A 16 16.01 -7.87 38.95
C LEU A 16 15.00 -7.25 39.93
N VAL A 17 13.72 -7.64 39.73
CA VAL A 17 12.90 -8.35 40.74
C VAL A 17 12.07 -9.42 40.03
N ALA A 18 11.93 -10.60 40.65
CA ALA A 18 11.32 -11.81 40.14
C ALA A 18 9.96 -12.14 40.80
N ALA A 19 9.20 -13.04 40.14
CA ALA A 19 8.13 -13.94 40.63
C ALA A 19 6.78 -13.27 41.03
N SER A 20 5.58 -13.85 40.83
CA SER A 20 5.14 -15.25 40.74
C SER A 20 3.67 -15.40 40.30
N ALA A 21 3.36 -16.57 39.73
CA ALA A 21 2.16 -17.41 39.92
C ALA A 21 0.83 -17.16 39.14
N ALA A 22 0.55 -18.16 38.28
CA ALA A 22 -0.62 -19.06 38.28
C ALA A 22 -2.02 -18.56 37.88
N GLY A 23 -2.52 -19.22 36.82
CA GLY A 23 -3.87 -19.82 36.77
C GLY A 23 -5.01 -18.90 36.33
N PHE A 24 -5.60 -19.18 35.16
CA PHE A 24 -6.99 -19.65 35.02
C PHE A 24 -7.35 -19.68 33.53
N ILE A 25 -7.58 -20.88 33.02
CA ILE A 25 -8.30 -21.15 31.76
C ILE A 25 -9.75 -21.44 32.17
N PRO A 26 -10.74 -20.93 31.43
CA PRO A 26 -11.98 -21.66 31.26
C PRO A 26 -12.16 -22.07 29.80
N ASP A 27 -12.26 -23.38 29.61
CA ASP A 27 -12.91 -24.04 28.49
C ASP A 27 -14.34 -23.53 28.33
N ILE A 28 -14.66 -22.96 27.17
CA ILE A 28 -16.00 -23.03 26.61
C ILE A 28 -15.83 -23.26 25.12
N LEU A 29 -16.09 -24.48 24.68
CA LEU A 29 -16.83 -24.82 23.46
C LEU A 29 -16.94 -26.35 23.39
N LYS A 30 -18.17 -26.85 23.54
CA LYS A 30 -18.52 -28.22 23.15
C LYS A 30 -19.46 -28.19 21.94
N PRO A 31 -19.47 -29.28 21.14
CA PRO A 31 -19.67 -29.24 19.70
C PRO A 31 -21.07 -29.67 19.27
N GLY A 32 -21.38 -29.38 18.00
CA GLY A 32 -22.39 -30.10 17.23
C GLY A 32 -23.45 -29.19 16.63
N GLU A 33 -23.31 -28.90 15.34
CA GLU A 33 -24.38 -29.20 14.38
C GLU A 33 -23.81 -29.22 12.96
N THR A 34 -24.29 -30.22 12.23
CA THR A 34 -23.81 -30.77 10.98
C THR A 34 -24.28 -29.95 9.78
N TRP A 35 -23.41 -29.66 8.82
CA TRP A 35 -23.85 -29.41 7.44
C TRP A 35 -23.46 -30.61 6.56
N ALA A 36 -24.46 -31.37 6.17
CA ALA A 36 -24.35 -32.53 5.30
C ALA A 36 -23.96 -32.13 3.87
N ALA A 37 -23.12 -32.95 3.25
CA ALA A 37 -22.68 -32.79 1.87
C ALA A 37 -23.60 -33.54 0.88
N SER A 38 -23.61 -33.01 -0.35
CA SER A 38 -23.74 -33.71 -1.66
C SER A 38 -25.15 -34.00 -2.22
N PRO A 39 -25.28 -34.30 -3.53
CA PRO A 39 -24.60 -33.76 -4.73
C PRO A 39 -25.60 -33.44 -5.86
N GLN A 40 -25.16 -32.80 -6.96
CA GLN A 40 -25.52 -33.27 -8.31
C GLN A 40 -24.64 -32.66 -9.41
N ALA A 41 -23.95 -33.55 -10.12
CA ALA A 41 -23.32 -33.30 -11.40
C ALA A 41 -24.38 -33.35 -12.52
N GLY A 42 -24.33 -32.37 -13.42
CA GLY A 42 -25.06 -32.36 -14.69
C GLY A 42 -24.08 -32.13 -15.83
N THR A 43 -23.97 -33.12 -16.70
CA THR A 43 -23.13 -33.20 -17.90
C THR A 43 -23.67 -32.32 -19.03
N GLY A 44 -22.82 -31.55 -19.71
CA GLY A 44 -23.21 -30.97 -21.01
C GLY A 44 -22.31 -29.87 -21.59
N SER A 45 -21.54 -30.26 -22.62
CA SER A 45 -20.94 -29.45 -23.69
C SER A 45 -19.60 -28.71 -23.43
N THR A 46 -18.57 -29.30 -24.05
CA THR A 46 -17.23 -28.76 -24.29
C THR A 46 -17.29 -27.64 -25.33
N GLY A 47 -17.37 -26.40 -24.88
CA GLY A 47 -16.81 -25.25 -25.58
C GLY A 47 -15.58 -24.80 -24.81
N GLY A 48 -14.42 -24.69 -25.47
CA GLY A 48 -13.16 -24.32 -24.84
C GLY A 48 -13.25 -22.98 -24.12
N GLN A 49 -13.53 -23.02 -22.82
CA GLN A 49 -13.38 -21.89 -21.93
C GLN A 49 -11.92 -21.87 -21.51
N THR A 50 -11.20 -20.83 -21.93
CA THR A 50 -9.97 -20.44 -21.28
C THR A 50 -10.27 -20.31 -19.79
N THR A 51 -9.68 -21.18 -18.96
CA THR A 51 -9.64 -21.00 -17.51
C THR A 51 -9.24 -19.55 -17.23
N PRO A 52 -9.87 -18.82 -16.28
CA PRO A 52 -9.43 -17.47 -15.94
C PRO A 52 -7.90 -17.51 -15.78
N PRO A 53 -7.14 -16.63 -16.45
CA PRO A 53 -5.70 -16.72 -16.38
C PRO A 53 -5.28 -16.68 -14.91
N ASP A 54 -4.18 -17.36 -14.62
CA ASP A 54 -3.46 -17.50 -13.35
C ASP A 54 -3.05 -16.16 -12.69
N ILE A 55 -3.95 -15.16 -12.65
CA ILE A 55 -3.71 -13.75 -12.34
C ILE A 55 -3.21 -13.62 -10.92
N MET A 56 -3.99 -14.15 -9.98
CA MET A 56 -3.66 -14.02 -8.57
C MET A 56 -2.37 -14.77 -8.25
N ASN A 57 -2.19 -15.97 -8.78
CA ASN A 57 -0.97 -16.74 -8.61
C ASN A 57 0.26 -16.01 -9.17
N ARG A 58 0.20 -15.49 -10.41
CA ARG A 58 1.30 -14.74 -11.03
C ARG A 58 1.60 -13.43 -10.31
N LEU A 59 0.57 -12.70 -9.88
CA LEU A 59 0.74 -11.46 -9.14
C LEU A 59 1.34 -11.72 -7.75
N ALA A 60 0.82 -12.71 -7.02
CA ALA A 60 1.33 -13.08 -5.71
C ALA A 60 2.79 -13.55 -5.79
N GLN A 61 3.10 -14.39 -6.79
CA GLN A 61 4.47 -14.82 -7.06
C GLN A 61 5.39 -13.63 -7.37
N TYR A 62 4.94 -12.69 -8.22
CA TYR A 62 5.71 -11.50 -8.55
C TYR A 62 6.02 -10.62 -7.33
N ILE A 63 5.03 -10.39 -6.46
CA ILE A 63 5.19 -9.61 -5.22
C ILE A 63 6.16 -10.32 -4.26
N MET A 64 6.04 -11.64 -4.12
CA MET A 64 6.91 -12.46 -3.27
C MET A 64 8.37 -12.38 -3.76
N ASP A 65 8.60 -12.54 -5.06
CA ASP A 65 9.96 -12.60 -5.63
C ASP A 65 10.67 -11.24 -5.68
N ALA A 66 9.91 -10.15 -5.73
CA ALA A 66 10.45 -8.79 -5.87
C ALA A 66 11.44 -8.42 -4.76
N GLY A 67 11.29 -8.97 -3.54
CA GLY A 67 12.19 -8.71 -2.42
C GLY A 67 13.63 -9.23 -2.66
N GLY A 68 13.79 -10.27 -3.47
CA GLY A 68 15.09 -10.91 -3.78
C GLY A 68 15.62 -10.65 -5.20
N LYS A 69 14.80 -10.06 -6.09
CA LYS A 69 15.17 -9.86 -7.49
C LYS A 69 15.87 -8.52 -7.71
N SER A 70 17.09 -8.54 -8.24
CA SER A 70 17.80 -7.31 -8.63
C SER A 70 17.04 -6.56 -9.72
N LEU A 71 17.03 -5.23 -9.62
CA LEU A 71 16.45 -4.37 -10.65
C LEU A 71 17.51 -4.00 -11.68
N PRO A 72 17.14 -3.81 -12.96
CA PRO A 72 18.03 -3.17 -13.93
C PRO A 72 18.46 -1.78 -13.47
N GLU A 73 19.64 -1.33 -13.90
CA GLU A 73 20.26 -0.08 -13.40
C GLU A 73 19.39 1.15 -13.67
N ASN A 74 18.84 1.29 -14.88
CA ASN A 74 17.96 2.40 -15.24
C ASN A 74 16.66 2.42 -14.40
N ILE A 75 16.12 1.25 -14.05
CA ILE A 75 14.95 1.12 -13.17
C ILE A 75 15.31 1.53 -11.74
N THR A 76 16.49 1.09 -11.27
CA THR A 76 17.04 1.44 -9.95
C THR A 76 17.19 2.95 -9.81
N GLU A 77 17.78 3.62 -10.81
CA GLU A 77 17.97 5.06 -10.83
C GLU A 77 16.62 5.80 -10.85
N LYS A 78 15.69 5.39 -11.72
CA LYS A 78 14.35 5.98 -11.79
C LYS A 78 13.58 5.83 -10.48
N GLY A 79 13.70 4.67 -9.82
CA GLY A 79 13.11 4.43 -8.50
C GLY A 79 13.69 5.37 -7.43
N LYS A 80 15.01 5.59 -7.41
CA LYS A 80 15.67 6.54 -6.50
C LYS A 80 15.16 7.97 -6.71
N HIS A 81 15.00 8.40 -7.96
CA HIS A 81 14.46 9.74 -8.25
C HIS A 81 13.05 9.93 -7.71
N HIS A 82 12.16 8.95 -7.87
CA HIS A 82 10.78 9.04 -7.38
C HIS A 82 10.66 8.93 -5.86
N ILE A 83 11.54 8.14 -5.22
CA ILE A 83 11.69 8.13 -3.76
C ILE A 83 12.10 9.52 -3.26
N LEU A 84 13.12 10.12 -3.88
CA LEU A 84 13.60 11.44 -3.52
C LEU A 84 12.53 12.53 -3.73
N ASP A 85 11.83 12.48 -4.86
CA ASP A 85 10.70 13.36 -5.18
C ASP A 85 9.62 13.30 -4.09
N THR A 86 9.18 12.08 -3.74
CA THR A 86 8.14 11.91 -2.73
C THR A 86 8.60 12.33 -1.33
N LEU A 87 9.87 12.09 -0.98
CA LEU A 87 10.45 12.58 0.28
C LEU A 87 10.47 14.10 0.33
N ALA A 88 10.83 14.77 -0.76
CA ALA A 88 10.79 16.22 -0.85
C ALA A 88 9.34 16.75 -0.71
N ALA A 89 8.38 16.09 -1.36
CA ALA A 89 6.96 16.43 -1.24
C ALA A 89 6.46 16.25 0.21
N MET A 90 6.85 15.19 0.92
CA MET A 90 6.53 15.00 2.34
C MET A 90 7.11 16.12 3.22
N VAL A 91 8.36 16.52 2.99
CA VAL A 91 8.98 17.62 3.74
C VAL A 91 8.23 18.93 3.49
N SER A 92 7.89 19.25 2.23
CA SER A 92 7.08 20.41 1.88
C SER A 92 5.70 20.36 2.57
N GLY A 93 4.98 19.26 2.35
CA GLY A 93 3.62 19.03 2.84
C GLY A 93 3.48 18.95 4.36
N SER A 94 4.57 18.64 5.08
CA SER A 94 4.58 18.64 6.55
C SER A 94 4.21 19.99 7.16
N ARG A 95 4.41 21.08 6.41
CA ARG A 95 4.12 22.45 6.82
C ARG A 95 2.79 22.98 6.25
N LEU A 96 2.14 22.22 5.37
CA LEU A 96 0.87 22.59 4.75
C LEU A 96 -0.32 22.11 5.59
N LYS A 97 -1.50 22.69 5.33
CA LYS A 97 -2.72 22.45 6.12
C LYS A 97 -3.02 20.96 6.29
N ALA A 98 -2.93 20.19 5.21
CA ALA A 98 -3.18 18.74 5.22
C ALA A 98 -2.22 17.99 6.16
N GLY A 99 -0.90 18.22 6.03
CA GLY A 99 0.12 17.58 6.88
C GLY A 99 0.05 18.00 8.35
N VAL A 100 -0.22 19.27 8.63
CA VAL A 100 -0.40 19.79 9.99
C VAL A 100 -1.61 19.14 10.68
N LEU A 101 -2.75 19.07 9.98
CA LEU A 101 -3.97 18.45 10.51
C LEU A 101 -3.79 16.95 10.71
N ALA A 102 -3.16 16.25 9.75
CA ALA A 102 -2.89 14.82 9.87
C ALA A 102 -1.94 14.50 11.03
N THR A 103 -0.90 15.31 11.22
CA THR A 103 0.02 15.17 12.37
C THR A 103 -0.71 15.38 13.69
N LYS A 104 -1.56 16.41 13.77
CA LYS A 104 -2.39 16.67 14.96
C LYS A 104 -3.31 15.49 15.26
N PHE A 105 -3.93 14.91 14.24
CA PHE A 105 -4.76 13.72 14.38
C PHE A 105 -3.95 12.51 14.88
N ALA A 106 -2.80 12.21 14.29
CA ALA A 106 -1.98 11.06 14.71
C ALA A 106 -1.50 11.16 16.16
N ARG A 107 -1.21 12.37 16.66
CA ARG A 107 -0.84 12.59 18.07
C ARG A 107 -1.93 12.16 19.06
N THR A 108 -3.21 12.10 18.65
CA THR A 108 -4.30 11.67 19.53
C THR A 108 -4.57 10.16 19.49
N GLN A 109 -3.98 9.43 18.54
CA GLN A 109 -4.26 8.00 18.35
C GLN A 109 -3.42 7.10 19.28
N GLY A 110 -2.22 7.53 19.68
CA GLY A 110 -1.28 6.71 20.45
C GLY A 110 -0.78 5.48 19.67
N GLY A 111 -0.36 4.44 20.40
CA GLY A 111 0.09 3.16 19.86
C GLY A 111 1.60 2.91 19.94
N THR A 112 2.04 1.77 19.41
CA THR A 112 3.45 1.33 19.39
C THR A 112 4.31 2.27 18.54
N LEU A 113 5.54 2.54 18.98
CA LEU A 113 6.50 3.38 18.26
C LEU A 113 7.26 2.53 17.23
N GLU A 114 6.79 2.51 15.99
CA GLU A 114 7.31 1.66 14.93
C GLU A 114 7.93 2.44 13.76
N ALA A 115 7.39 3.63 13.46
CA ALA A 115 7.80 4.41 12.30
C ALA A 115 7.69 5.94 12.52
N GLN A 116 8.51 6.68 11.77
CA GLN A 116 8.68 8.12 11.83
C GLN A 116 7.64 8.86 10.98
N VAL A 117 7.03 9.89 11.57
CA VAL A 117 6.30 10.91 10.81
C VAL A 117 7.31 11.95 10.33
N ILE A 118 7.43 12.11 9.01
CA ILE A 118 8.41 13.01 8.39
C ILE A 118 8.08 14.46 8.71
N GLY A 119 9.11 15.27 8.97
CA GLY A 119 8.96 16.69 9.30
C GLY A 119 8.38 16.97 10.70
N ALA A 120 8.16 15.94 11.52
CA ALA A 120 7.67 16.08 12.89
C ALA A 120 8.53 15.29 13.88
N ASP A 121 8.65 15.79 15.11
CA ASP A 121 9.15 14.98 16.23
C ASP A 121 8.01 14.08 16.75
N LEU A 122 7.75 13.01 16.00
CA LEU A 122 6.70 12.03 16.27
C LEU A 122 7.05 10.66 15.66
N LEU A 123 7.31 9.68 16.53
CA LEU A 123 7.23 8.27 16.21
C LEU A 123 5.81 7.78 16.49
N SER A 124 5.25 6.94 15.62
CA SER A 124 3.90 6.37 15.77
C SER A 124 3.88 4.92 15.28
N THR A 125 2.69 4.31 15.24
CA THR A 125 2.50 3.00 14.60
C THR A 125 2.81 3.10 13.12
N ALA A 126 3.18 1.99 12.48
CA ALA A 126 3.44 1.98 11.04
C ALA A 126 2.21 2.44 10.24
N ILE A 127 1.00 2.09 10.68
CA ILE A 127 -0.27 2.54 10.08
C ILE A 127 -0.40 4.06 10.13
N ASN A 128 -0.22 4.66 11.31
CA ASN A 128 -0.40 6.10 11.48
C ASN A 128 0.72 6.90 10.80
N ALA A 129 1.96 6.42 10.87
CA ALA A 129 3.08 7.03 10.17
C ALA A 129 2.86 7.03 8.66
N ALA A 130 2.48 5.89 8.07
CA ALA A 130 2.17 5.79 6.64
C ALA A 130 1.03 6.73 6.23
N MET A 131 -0.04 6.80 7.03
CA MET A 131 -1.17 7.69 6.78
C MET A 131 -0.74 9.17 6.75
N VAL A 132 -0.05 9.64 7.79
CA VAL A 132 0.34 11.05 7.90
C VAL A 132 1.36 11.42 6.82
N ASN A 133 2.34 10.56 6.60
CA ASN A 133 3.32 10.74 5.54
C ASN A 133 2.65 10.76 4.15
N GLY A 134 1.59 9.97 3.94
CA GLY A 134 0.75 10.04 2.73
C GLY A 134 0.05 11.39 2.57
N PHE A 135 -0.60 11.88 3.63
CA PHE A 135 -1.18 13.23 3.62
C PHE A 135 -0.16 14.30 3.23
N MET A 136 1.04 14.24 3.80
CA MET A 136 2.12 15.19 3.50
C MET A 136 2.60 15.04 2.06
N ALA A 137 2.79 13.81 1.58
CA ALA A 137 3.31 13.55 0.25
C ALA A 137 2.45 14.16 -0.86
N HIS A 138 1.12 14.24 -0.69
CA HIS A 138 0.24 14.83 -1.69
C HIS A 138 -0.12 16.31 -1.43
N ALA A 139 0.15 16.84 -0.24
CA ALA A 139 -0.39 18.12 0.21
C ALA A 139 -0.04 19.32 -0.69
N ASP A 140 1.14 19.30 -1.32
CA ASP A 140 1.66 20.37 -2.19
C ASP A 140 1.38 20.12 -3.68
N GLU A 141 0.74 18.99 -4.02
CA GLU A 141 0.51 18.54 -5.40
C GLU A 141 1.78 18.50 -6.29
N THR A 142 2.98 18.46 -5.70
CA THR A 142 4.27 18.30 -6.38
C THR A 142 4.64 16.86 -6.65
N ASP A 143 3.99 15.93 -5.96
CA ASP A 143 4.15 14.50 -6.14
C ASP A 143 4.02 14.06 -7.60
N ASP A 144 4.77 13.01 -7.92
CA ASP A 144 4.78 12.39 -9.23
C ASP A 144 3.40 12.07 -9.81
N SER A 145 3.36 11.84 -11.13
CA SER A 145 2.13 11.42 -11.81
C SER A 145 2.41 10.39 -12.88
N HIS A 146 1.57 9.37 -12.93
CA HIS A 146 1.61 8.34 -13.96
C HIS A 146 0.45 8.56 -14.92
N ALA A 147 0.73 9.25 -16.04
CA ALA A 147 -0.28 9.67 -16.99
C ALA A 147 -1.08 8.49 -17.60
N PRO A 148 -0.47 7.34 -17.98
CA PRO A 148 -1.23 6.24 -18.56
C PRO A 148 -2.27 5.59 -17.62
N SER A 149 -2.07 5.64 -16.30
CA SER A 149 -3.02 5.10 -15.31
C SER A 149 -3.90 6.17 -14.67
N ILE A 150 -3.55 7.45 -14.84
CA ILE A 150 -4.15 8.59 -14.13
C ILE A 150 -4.06 8.36 -12.62
N THR A 151 -2.86 8.10 -12.13
CA THR A 151 -2.58 7.95 -10.70
C THR A 151 -1.43 8.84 -10.24
N HIS A 152 -1.37 9.07 -8.93
CA HIS A 152 -0.20 9.60 -8.23
C HIS A 152 0.35 8.47 -7.36
N PRO A 153 1.23 7.60 -7.92
CA PRO A 153 1.66 6.40 -7.21
C PRO A 153 2.53 6.73 -5.99
N GLY A 154 3.48 7.66 -6.11
CA GLY A 154 4.51 7.89 -5.10
C GLY A 154 3.95 8.28 -3.75
N CYS A 155 2.95 9.16 -3.74
CA CYS A 155 2.41 9.75 -2.53
C CYS A 155 1.71 8.75 -1.59
N ALA A 156 1.29 7.58 -2.06
CA ALA A 156 0.82 6.50 -1.17
C ALA A 156 1.89 5.42 -0.93
N ILE A 157 2.62 5.06 -1.99
CA ILE A 157 3.52 3.90 -1.99
C ILE A 157 4.76 4.16 -1.16
N VAL A 158 5.43 5.30 -1.35
CA VAL A 158 6.68 5.62 -0.65
C VAL A 158 6.43 5.76 0.87
N PRO A 159 5.37 6.46 1.34
CA PRO A 159 5.02 6.49 2.76
C PRO A 159 4.74 5.12 3.39
N ALA A 160 3.98 4.27 2.70
CA ALA A 160 3.68 2.92 3.18
C ALA A 160 4.94 2.05 3.26
N ALA A 161 5.75 2.08 2.20
CA ALA A 161 7.01 1.35 2.12
C ALA A 161 8.01 1.85 3.18
N LEU A 162 8.07 3.15 3.44
CA LEU A 162 8.98 3.71 4.44
C LEU A 162 8.58 3.27 5.85
N ALA A 163 7.30 3.36 6.19
CA ALA A 163 6.80 2.92 7.49
C ALA A 163 7.02 1.42 7.73
N MET A 164 6.80 0.59 6.71
CA MET A 164 7.07 -0.85 6.80
C MET A 164 8.57 -1.16 6.81
N ALA A 165 9.39 -0.41 6.08
CA ALA A 165 10.84 -0.61 6.10
C ALA A 165 11.42 -0.32 7.49
N GLU A 166 10.96 0.72 8.18
CA GLU A 166 11.38 1.03 9.55
C GLU A 166 10.92 -0.06 10.53
N ARG A 167 9.63 -0.44 10.47
CA ARG A 167 9.04 -1.49 11.30
C ARG A 167 9.76 -2.84 11.15
N GLU A 168 10.01 -3.26 9.91
CA GLU A 168 10.61 -4.56 9.59
C GLU A 168 12.16 -4.52 9.59
N ASN A 169 12.75 -3.37 9.94
CA ASN A 169 14.20 -3.12 9.91
C ASN A 169 14.83 -3.51 8.56
N ALA A 170 14.19 -3.09 7.47
CA ALA A 170 14.59 -3.41 6.11
C ALA A 170 15.79 -2.57 5.63
N THR A 171 16.56 -3.12 4.70
CA THR A 171 17.65 -2.37 4.05
C THR A 171 17.10 -1.36 3.05
N GLY A 172 17.89 -0.31 2.75
CA GLY A 172 17.54 0.65 1.71
C GLY A 172 17.35 0.00 0.32
N GLU A 173 18.03 -1.10 0.05
CA GLU A 173 17.89 -1.87 -1.19
C GLU A 173 16.53 -2.59 -1.25
N ALA A 174 16.11 -3.21 -0.14
CA ALA A 174 14.78 -3.83 -0.04
C ALA A 174 13.68 -2.78 -0.14
N PHE A 175 13.85 -1.62 0.51
CA PHE A 175 12.95 -0.48 0.39
C PHE A 175 12.81 0.01 -1.06
N LEU A 176 13.93 0.21 -1.77
CA LEU A 176 13.91 0.63 -3.17
C LEU A 176 13.16 -0.38 -4.07
N ARG A 177 13.42 -1.68 -3.89
CA ARG A 177 12.72 -2.73 -4.65
C ARG A 177 11.22 -2.74 -4.37
N ALA A 178 10.83 -2.63 -3.10
CA ALA A 178 9.44 -2.59 -2.69
C ALA A 178 8.70 -1.38 -3.27
N VAL A 179 9.33 -0.21 -3.30
CA VAL A 179 8.77 0.99 -3.95
C VAL A 179 8.56 0.73 -5.44
N VAL A 180 9.57 0.25 -6.17
CA VAL A 180 9.45 -0.03 -7.61
C VAL A 180 8.36 -1.06 -7.89
N LEU A 181 8.26 -2.12 -7.09
CA LEU A 181 7.17 -3.10 -7.14
C LEU A 181 5.81 -2.42 -6.96
N GLY A 182 5.68 -1.57 -5.95
CA GLY A 182 4.45 -0.85 -5.65
C GLY A 182 4.00 0.00 -6.84
N TYR A 183 4.92 0.69 -7.51
CA TYR A 183 4.61 1.49 -8.72
C TYR A 183 4.07 0.61 -9.84
N ASP A 184 4.71 -0.53 -10.04
CA ASP A 184 4.32 -1.47 -11.09
C ASP A 184 2.91 -1.99 -10.82
N VAL A 185 2.64 -2.51 -9.62
CA VAL A 185 1.30 -3.01 -9.24
C VAL A 185 0.25 -1.90 -9.28
N SER A 186 0.56 -0.72 -8.74
CA SER A 186 -0.36 0.43 -8.68
C SER A 186 -0.84 0.87 -10.06
N SER A 187 0.12 1.20 -10.92
CA SER A 187 -0.17 1.71 -12.26
C SER A 187 -0.91 0.66 -13.07
N ARG A 188 -0.54 -0.61 -12.94
CA ARG A 188 -1.19 -1.71 -13.64
C ARG A 188 -2.63 -1.97 -13.22
N ILE A 189 -2.92 -2.04 -11.92
CA ILE A 189 -4.29 -2.20 -11.41
C ILE A 189 -5.17 -1.05 -11.92
N ALA A 190 -4.69 0.19 -11.83
CA ALA A 190 -5.41 1.36 -12.32
C ALA A 190 -5.61 1.34 -13.86
N ARG A 191 -4.66 0.79 -14.63
CA ARG A 191 -4.80 0.61 -16.08
C ARG A 191 -5.80 -0.49 -16.44
N VAL A 192 -5.83 -1.58 -15.68
CA VAL A 192 -6.80 -2.68 -15.83
C VAL A 192 -8.22 -2.18 -15.56
N MET A 193 -8.40 -1.32 -14.56
CA MET A 193 -9.65 -0.61 -14.31
C MET A 193 -10.05 0.36 -15.43
N HIS A 194 -9.21 0.51 -16.47
CA HIS A 194 -9.29 1.49 -17.56
C HIS A 194 -9.18 2.93 -17.08
N GLY A 195 -7.94 3.44 -17.07
CA GLY A 195 -7.64 4.87 -16.90
C GLY A 195 -8.60 5.80 -17.64
N ALA A 196 -8.93 6.92 -16.99
CA ALA A 196 -9.92 7.96 -17.36
C ALA A 196 -11.41 7.65 -17.14
N VAL A 197 -11.84 6.39 -17.07
CA VAL A 197 -13.26 6.03 -16.94
C VAL A 197 -13.83 6.14 -15.51
N PRO A 198 -13.06 6.05 -14.41
CA PRO A 198 -13.61 6.24 -13.06
C PRO A 198 -14.26 7.61 -12.85
N LYS A 199 -13.90 8.61 -13.67
CA LYS A 199 -14.59 9.91 -13.69
C LYS A 199 -16.06 9.81 -14.15
N GLN A 200 -16.43 8.84 -14.97
CA GLN A 200 -17.80 8.64 -15.46
C GLN A 200 -18.72 7.93 -14.46
N GLU A 201 -18.16 7.18 -13.51
CA GLU A 201 -18.93 6.51 -12.43
C GLU A 201 -18.68 7.12 -11.04
N GLY A 202 -17.77 8.09 -10.97
CA GLY A 202 -17.46 8.81 -9.76
C GLY A 202 -16.41 8.14 -8.87
N HIS A 203 -15.74 7.05 -9.28
CA HIS A 203 -14.63 6.46 -8.54
C HIS A 203 -13.30 7.19 -8.81
N SER A 204 -12.39 7.19 -7.82
CA SER A 204 -11.06 7.79 -7.97
C SER A 204 -10.01 6.72 -8.29
N THR A 205 -9.37 6.79 -9.46
CA THR A 205 -8.16 5.97 -9.75
C THR A 205 -7.04 6.26 -8.75
N HIS A 206 -6.97 7.51 -8.28
CA HIS A 206 -5.96 8.00 -7.36
C HIS A 206 -6.02 7.36 -5.98
N SER A 207 -7.15 6.76 -5.57
CA SER A 207 -7.23 6.01 -4.32
C SER A 207 -6.94 4.53 -4.51
N ILE A 208 -7.48 3.93 -5.58
CA ILE A 208 -7.48 2.46 -5.73
C ILE A 208 -6.12 1.95 -6.22
N GLY A 209 -5.55 2.51 -7.28
CA GLY A 209 -4.24 2.08 -7.78
C GLY A 209 -3.14 2.21 -6.70
N PRO A 210 -2.95 3.40 -6.12
CA PRO A 210 -1.93 3.61 -5.08
C PRO A 210 -2.14 2.76 -3.82
N LEU A 211 -3.38 2.43 -3.45
CA LEU A 211 -3.69 1.46 -2.38
C LEU A 211 -3.12 0.05 -2.67
N PHE A 212 -3.34 -0.49 -3.88
CA PHE A 212 -2.78 -1.78 -4.27
C PHE A 212 -1.25 -1.75 -4.32
N GLY A 213 -0.66 -0.66 -4.81
CA GLY A 213 0.79 -0.48 -4.80
C GLY A 213 1.38 -0.42 -3.39
N ALA A 214 0.75 0.34 -2.49
CA ALA A 214 1.14 0.45 -1.09
C ALA A 214 1.10 -0.92 -0.39
N THR A 215 0.04 -1.70 -0.65
CA THR A 215 -0.08 -3.07 -0.14
C THR A 215 1.05 -3.96 -0.67
N ALA A 216 1.31 -3.95 -1.98
CA ALA A 216 2.34 -4.78 -2.59
C ALA A 216 3.74 -4.45 -2.03
N ALA A 217 4.07 -3.17 -1.87
CA ALA A 217 5.31 -2.73 -1.26
C ALA A 217 5.42 -3.19 0.20
N ALA A 218 4.37 -2.99 0.99
CA ALA A 218 4.31 -3.41 2.39
C ALA A 218 4.44 -4.94 2.55
N ALA A 219 3.74 -5.73 1.71
CA ALA A 219 3.76 -7.19 1.78
C ALA A 219 5.13 -7.76 1.40
N SER A 220 5.80 -7.15 0.41
CA SER A 220 7.16 -7.51 0.02
C SER A 220 8.16 -7.24 1.16
N LEU A 221 8.04 -6.10 1.85
CA LEU A 221 8.88 -5.77 3.01
C LEU A 221 8.61 -6.67 4.21
N ALA A 222 7.36 -7.09 4.41
CA ALA A 222 6.95 -8.08 5.41
C ALA A 222 7.36 -9.52 5.05
N LYS A 223 7.97 -9.73 3.86
CA LYS A 223 8.44 -11.03 3.36
C LYS A 223 7.35 -12.11 3.34
N PHE A 224 6.15 -11.71 2.94
CA PHE A 224 5.02 -12.61 2.85
C PHE A 224 5.22 -13.70 1.80
N ASP A 225 4.72 -14.90 2.11
CA ASP A 225 4.57 -15.96 1.12
C ASP A 225 3.39 -15.68 0.17
N ALA A 226 3.29 -16.48 -0.90
CA ALA A 226 2.26 -16.30 -1.92
C ALA A 226 0.82 -16.36 -1.38
N ARG A 227 0.55 -17.09 -0.28
CA ARG A 227 -0.79 -17.19 0.30
C ARG A 227 -1.10 -15.98 1.18
N GLN A 228 -0.15 -15.53 1.98
CA GLN A 228 -0.27 -14.30 2.77
C GLN A 228 -0.48 -13.07 1.86
N ILE A 229 0.17 -13.03 0.70
CA ILE A 229 -0.05 -11.96 -0.29
C ILE A 229 -1.50 -11.95 -0.80
N ARG A 230 -2.10 -13.11 -1.06
CA ARG A 230 -3.51 -13.20 -1.47
C ARG A 230 -4.44 -12.62 -0.43
N TYR A 231 -4.27 -13.03 0.84
CA TYR A 231 -5.07 -12.48 1.94
C TYR A 231 -4.88 -10.97 2.07
N ALA A 232 -3.66 -10.47 1.94
CA ALA A 232 -3.39 -9.03 1.99
C ALA A 232 -4.13 -8.30 0.86
N LEU A 233 -4.04 -8.80 -0.37
CA LEU A 233 -4.78 -8.25 -1.52
C LEU A 233 -6.29 -8.34 -1.33
N ALA A 234 -6.79 -9.37 -0.65
CA ALA A 234 -8.21 -9.48 -0.33
C ALA A 234 -8.70 -8.37 0.59
N TYR A 235 -7.97 -8.10 1.68
CA TYR A 235 -8.24 -6.95 2.53
C TYR A 235 -8.09 -5.61 1.79
N THR A 236 -7.15 -5.52 0.86
CA THR A 236 -6.97 -4.35 0.00
C THR A 236 -8.19 -4.09 -0.88
N GLY A 237 -8.72 -5.13 -1.54
CA GLY A 237 -9.93 -5.03 -2.36
C GLY A 237 -11.14 -4.55 -1.56
N GLN A 238 -11.31 -5.05 -0.34
CA GLN A 238 -12.40 -4.64 0.57
C GLN A 238 -12.24 -3.20 1.10
N GLN A 239 -11.03 -2.64 1.06
CA GLN A 239 -10.76 -1.24 1.45
C GLN A 239 -10.74 -0.27 0.26
N ALA A 240 -10.89 -0.77 -0.97
CA ALA A 240 -10.95 0.04 -2.16
C ALA A 240 -12.16 0.98 -2.10
N SER A 241 -11.88 2.28 -2.02
CA SER A 241 -12.88 3.33 -1.81
C SER A 241 -12.36 4.64 -2.41
N GLY A 242 -13.18 5.69 -2.38
CA GLY A 242 -12.82 7.01 -2.87
C GLY A 242 -13.63 7.41 -4.10
N ILE A 243 -14.11 8.65 -4.06
CA ILE A 243 -14.98 9.21 -5.11
C ILE A 243 -14.44 10.54 -5.64
N THR A 244 -14.83 10.93 -6.85
CA THR A 244 -14.29 12.11 -7.55
C THR A 244 -14.72 13.46 -6.98
N SER A 245 -15.50 13.50 -5.90
CA SER A 245 -15.91 14.74 -5.25
C SER A 245 -14.74 15.62 -4.79
N TRP A 246 -13.56 15.03 -4.61
CA TRP A 246 -12.31 15.72 -4.27
C TRP A 246 -11.95 16.86 -5.24
N VAL A 247 -12.48 16.87 -6.47
CA VAL A 247 -12.29 18.00 -7.41
C VAL A 247 -12.86 19.31 -6.87
N ARG A 248 -13.79 19.24 -5.90
CA ARG A 248 -14.45 20.39 -5.27
C ARG A 248 -13.74 20.86 -4.00
N ASP A 249 -12.77 20.10 -3.50
CA ASP A 249 -11.99 20.48 -2.32
C ASP A 249 -11.00 21.60 -2.69
N ARG A 250 -11.31 22.82 -2.25
CA ARG A 250 -10.49 24.02 -2.50
C ARG A 250 -9.27 24.11 -1.60
N GLU A 251 -9.23 23.35 -0.52
CA GLU A 251 -8.13 23.40 0.45
C GLU A 251 -7.15 22.24 0.28
N HIS A 252 -7.45 21.30 -0.63
CA HIS A 252 -6.63 20.13 -0.95
C HIS A 252 -6.33 19.21 0.24
N VAL A 253 -7.11 19.32 1.32
CA VAL A 253 -6.96 18.50 2.53
C VAL A 253 -7.62 17.14 2.36
N GLU A 254 -8.87 17.11 1.91
CA GLU A 254 -9.60 15.87 1.63
C GLU A 254 -9.06 15.19 0.37
N LYS A 255 -8.59 15.97 -0.61
CA LYS A 255 -7.86 15.41 -1.75
C LYS A 255 -6.63 14.60 -1.31
N ALA A 256 -5.82 15.12 -0.38
CA ALA A 256 -4.67 14.38 0.18
C ALA A 256 -5.07 13.11 0.95
N PHE A 257 -6.24 13.11 1.59
CA PHE A 257 -6.80 11.90 2.22
C PHE A 257 -7.04 10.80 1.19
N VAL A 258 -7.74 11.11 0.09
CA VAL A 258 -8.17 10.11 -0.90
C VAL A 258 -7.06 9.72 -1.88
N PHE A 259 -6.12 10.60 -2.21
CA PHE A 259 -5.01 10.30 -3.14
C PHE A 259 -3.89 9.49 -2.48
N ALA A 260 -3.66 9.70 -1.18
CA ALA A 260 -2.43 9.25 -0.55
C ALA A 260 -2.64 8.69 0.84
N GLY A 261 -3.15 9.50 1.77
CA GLY A 261 -3.21 9.16 3.20
C GLY A 261 -3.89 7.82 3.46
N MET A 262 -5.07 7.60 2.87
CA MET A 262 -5.80 6.34 3.06
C MET A 262 -5.22 5.18 2.28
N GLY A 263 -4.69 5.40 1.07
CA GLY A 263 -4.01 4.36 0.30
C GLY A 263 -2.82 3.79 1.06
N ALA A 264 -1.99 4.68 1.63
CA ALA A 264 -0.83 4.31 2.44
C ALA A 264 -1.25 3.58 3.72
N ARG A 265 -2.19 4.16 4.48
CA ARG A 265 -2.74 3.60 5.71
C ARG A 265 -3.30 2.20 5.51
N ASN A 266 -4.20 2.05 4.54
CA ASN A 266 -4.97 0.83 4.33
C ASN A 266 -4.07 -0.28 3.74
N GLY A 267 -3.09 0.07 2.91
CA GLY A 267 -2.11 -0.89 2.41
C GLY A 267 -1.27 -1.50 3.54
N VAL A 268 -0.72 -0.65 4.43
CA VAL A 268 -0.03 -1.13 5.64
C VAL A 268 -0.97 -1.96 6.52
N THR A 269 -2.18 -1.46 6.78
CA THR A 269 -3.17 -2.15 7.63
C THR A 269 -3.50 -3.55 7.12
N SER A 270 -3.67 -3.73 5.81
CA SER A 270 -3.96 -5.05 5.19
C SER A 270 -2.86 -6.06 5.48
N VAL A 271 -1.59 -5.63 5.33
CA VAL A 271 -0.43 -6.46 5.63
C VAL A 271 -0.33 -6.76 7.12
N LEU A 272 -0.62 -5.77 7.98
CA LEU A 272 -0.58 -5.99 9.42
C LEU A 272 -1.66 -6.98 9.89
N PHE A 273 -2.87 -6.98 9.32
CA PHE A 273 -3.87 -8.00 9.66
C PHE A 273 -3.33 -9.41 9.40
N VAL A 274 -2.77 -9.63 8.21
CA VAL A 274 -2.22 -10.95 7.83
C VAL A 274 -1.01 -11.32 8.70
N GLN A 275 -0.14 -10.36 9.07
CA GLN A 275 0.96 -10.61 10.02
C GLN A 275 0.47 -11.10 11.38
N HIS A 276 -0.73 -10.69 11.80
CA HIS A 276 -1.35 -11.13 13.06
C HIS A 276 -2.21 -12.40 12.90
N GLY A 277 -2.09 -13.11 11.78
CA GLY A 277 -2.75 -14.40 11.56
C GLY A 277 -4.16 -14.32 11.02
N PHE A 278 -4.59 -13.13 10.54
CA PHE A 278 -5.87 -13.02 9.85
C PHE A 278 -5.79 -13.73 8.49
N THR A 279 -6.83 -14.50 8.16
CA THR A 279 -7.00 -15.19 6.88
C THR A 279 -8.06 -14.49 6.03
N GLY A 280 -8.13 -14.78 4.73
CA GLY A 280 -9.13 -14.16 3.86
C GLY A 280 -9.40 -14.97 2.60
N GLU A 281 -10.11 -14.34 1.66
CA GLU A 281 -10.34 -14.88 0.31
C GLU A 281 -9.00 -15.06 -0.43
N GLU A 282 -8.86 -16.14 -1.20
CA GLU A 282 -7.60 -16.47 -1.87
C GLU A 282 -7.48 -15.90 -3.28
N ASP A 283 -8.59 -15.48 -3.89
CA ASP A 283 -8.56 -14.81 -5.18
C ASP A 283 -9.69 -13.78 -5.35
N ILE A 284 -9.41 -12.52 -5.02
CA ILE A 284 -10.37 -11.42 -5.23
C ILE A 284 -10.59 -11.02 -6.69
N PHE A 285 -9.83 -11.58 -7.64
CA PHE A 285 -9.98 -11.27 -9.06
C PHE A 285 -10.80 -12.31 -9.81
N ALA A 286 -11.19 -13.41 -9.15
CA ALA A 286 -11.97 -14.50 -9.72
C ALA A 286 -13.19 -14.83 -8.85
N GLY A 287 -14.07 -15.70 -9.36
CA GLY A 287 -15.31 -16.07 -8.68
C GLY A 287 -16.44 -15.05 -8.89
N GLN A 288 -17.58 -15.28 -8.26
CA GLN A 288 -18.73 -14.38 -8.33
C GLN A 288 -18.48 -13.11 -7.50
N ASP A 289 -18.97 -11.96 -7.98
CA ASP A 289 -18.93 -10.68 -7.24
C ASP A 289 -17.48 -10.23 -6.93
N ASN A 290 -16.56 -10.52 -7.86
CA ASN A 290 -15.13 -10.27 -7.69
C ASN A 290 -14.75 -8.79 -7.95
N PHE A 291 -13.54 -8.42 -7.54
CA PHE A 291 -13.03 -7.05 -7.66
C PHE A 291 -13.02 -6.55 -9.12
N LEU A 292 -12.69 -7.41 -10.09
CA LEU A 292 -12.67 -7.02 -11.50
C LEU A 292 -14.08 -6.77 -12.03
N GLU A 293 -15.09 -7.51 -11.59
CA GLU A 293 -16.50 -7.27 -11.96
C GLU A 293 -17.01 -5.94 -11.43
N ILE A 294 -16.63 -5.61 -10.19
CA ILE A 294 -17.10 -4.40 -9.51
C ILE A 294 -16.40 -3.15 -10.04
N PHE A 295 -15.09 -3.22 -10.28
CA PHE A 295 -14.27 -2.04 -10.55
C PHE A 295 -13.72 -1.95 -11.98
N CYS A 296 -13.84 -2.99 -12.81
CA CYS A 296 -13.27 -3.01 -14.16
C CYS A 296 -14.34 -3.30 -15.23
N LYS A 297 -14.63 -2.32 -16.09
CA LYS A 297 -15.60 -2.48 -17.20
C LYS A 297 -15.10 -3.30 -18.37
N SER A 298 -13.81 -3.25 -18.64
CA SER A 298 -13.17 -4.02 -19.71
C SER A 298 -11.93 -4.68 -19.15
N ARG A 299 -11.67 -5.88 -19.65
CA ARG A 299 -10.53 -6.72 -19.24
C ARG A 299 -9.50 -6.85 -20.36
N ASP A 300 -9.54 -5.96 -21.36
CA ASP A 300 -8.72 -6.08 -22.57
C ASP A 300 -7.22 -5.88 -22.29
N GLN A 301 -6.90 -5.08 -21.27
CA GLN A 301 -5.53 -4.84 -20.83
C GLN A 301 -5.01 -5.93 -19.89
N LEU A 302 -5.87 -6.84 -19.39
CA LEU A 302 -5.54 -7.83 -18.38
C LEU A 302 -4.45 -8.82 -18.85
N PRO A 303 -4.47 -9.37 -20.09
CA PRO A 303 -3.40 -10.23 -20.58
C PRO A 303 -2.05 -9.48 -20.66
N LYS A 304 -2.04 -8.29 -21.27
CA LYS A 304 -0.84 -7.46 -21.40
C LYS A 304 -0.27 -7.07 -20.04
N TRP A 305 -1.13 -6.75 -19.08
CA TRP A 305 -0.76 -6.46 -17.71
C TRP A 305 -0.01 -7.64 -17.09
N ILE A 306 -0.58 -8.83 -17.16
CA ILE A 306 -0.02 -10.02 -16.52
C ILE A 306 1.28 -10.48 -17.21
N ASP A 307 1.35 -10.43 -18.54
CA ASP A 307 2.49 -10.91 -19.33
C ASP A 307 3.73 -10.03 -19.25
N SER A 308 3.59 -8.79 -18.79
CA SER A 308 4.70 -7.86 -18.67
C SER A 308 5.20 -7.64 -17.24
N LEU A 309 4.67 -8.37 -16.24
CA LEU A 309 5.18 -8.33 -14.85
C LEU A 309 6.67 -8.69 -14.81
N GLY A 310 7.47 -7.83 -14.18
CA GLY A 310 8.91 -8.03 -14.02
C GLY A 310 9.74 -7.94 -15.29
N ASN A 311 9.14 -7.61 -16.44
CA ASN A 311 9.81 -7.37 -17.73
C ASN A 311 9.69 -5.89 -18.17
N TYR A 312 8.57 -5.25 -17.81
CA TYR A 312 8.35 -3.82 -17.96
C TYR A 312 8.02 -3.25 -16.58
N TYR A 313 8.53 -2.06 -16.26
CA TYR A 313 8.33 -1.43 -14.96
C TYR A 313 7.63 -0.08 -15.15
N GLU A 314 6.39 0.04 -14.68
CA GLU A 314 5.58 1.25 -14.91
C GLU A 314 6.20 2.53 -14.30
N VAL A 315 7.12 2.42 -13.33
CA VAL A 315 7.89 3.55 -12.79
C VAL A 315 8.62 4.36 -13.88
N MET A 316 8.97 3.72 -15.01
CA MET A 316 9.59 4.38 -16.16
C MET A 316 8.64 5.33 -16.89
N ALA A 317 7.33 5.09 -16.84
CA ALA A 317 6.30 5.94 -17.42
C ALA A 317 5.78 7.00 -16.44
N THR A 318 6.31 7.07 -15.21
CA THR A 318 5.95 8.07 -14.22
C THR A 318 6.79 9.35 -14.37
N ASN A 319 6.11 10.49 -14.32
CA ASN A 319 6.68 11.83 -14.47
C ASN A 319 6.80 12.53 -13.12
N ILE A 320 7.90 13.26 -12.93
CA ILE A 320 8.09 14.20 -11.82
C ILE A 320 7.59 15.57 -12.27
N LYS A 321 6.78 16.22 -11.43
CA LYS A 321 6.21 17.53 -11.73
C LYS A 321 7.26 18.64 -11.57
N LYS A 322 7.14 19.70 -12.37
CA LYS A 322 8.02 20.87 -12.28
C LYS A 322 7.48 21.92 -11.30
N PHE A 323 6.16 21.99 -11.17
CA PHE A 323 5.46 23.00 -10.40
C PHE A 323 4.43 22.36 -9.45
N SER A 324 4.15 23.01 -8.33
CA SER A 324 3.11 22.64 -7.33
C SER A 324 1.69 22.88 -7.86
N VAL A 325 1.33 22.19 -8.95
CA VAL A 325 0.01 22.30 -9.60
C VAL A 325 -0.39 20.94 -10.17
N GLY A 326 -1.72 20.74 -10.31
CA GLY A 326 -2.26 19.56 -10.97
C GLY A 326 -1.65 19.33 -12.37
N SER A 327 -1.47 18.05 -12.75
CA SER A 327 -0.77 17.65 -13.98
C SER A 327 -1.24 18.36 -15.28
N PRO A 328 -2.53 18.69 -15.48
CA PRO A 328 -2.97 19.41 -16.69
C PRO A 328 -2.39 20.82 -16.86
N ILE A 329 -1.86 21.42 -15.79
CA ILE A 329 -1.36 22.82 -15.76
C ILE A 329 0.18 22.85 -15.91
N GLN A 330 0.83 21.70 -16.09
CA GLN A 330 2.30 21.61 -16.19
C GLN A 330 2.87 22.04 -17.57
N ALA A 331 2.00 22.26 -18.57
CA ALA A 331 2.36 22.48 -19.97
C ALA A 331 2.87 23.90 -20.28
#